data_AF-A0AAP2S534-F1
#
_entry.id   AF-A0AAP2S534-F1
#
_cell.length_a   1.000
_cell.length_b   1.000
_cell.length_c   1.000
_cell.angle_alpha   90.00
_cell.angle_beta   90.00
_cell.angle_gamma   90.00
#
_symmetry.space_group_name_H-M   'P 1'
#
loop_
_entity.id
_entity.type
_entity.pdbx_description
1 polymer ?
#
loop_
_entity_poly.entity_id
_entity_poly.type
_entity_poly.pdbx_seq_one_letter_code
_entity_poly.pdbx_strand_id
1 'polypeptide(L)'
;MTPSQLKTAWLAKWRRILDDDVYRIDNPEAHRTVCRWETRDMLEAGVIDQMEKFEMDEQADAAYWHAVEELAALAEGYLFGGHYDVVSRARSVCIGRIMANTYYSATAPSSGGFDGKVYGNKQDLHLLFRHNNEPWSIKGLLLIEPSGELYDLVQTAQVINGRVYPIVSDADTYRALVDCAQVALEDHDFESYQKARPLLVSARFIKCSACLDRFERREDCPTCTGSGFVERASLQSVSGQSEPPEAFESSKT
;
A
#
# COMPACT_ATOMS: atom_id res chain seq x y z
N MET A 1 -31.69 18.80 22.54
CA MET A 1 -30.54 19.47 21.91
C MET A 1 -31.09 20.52 20.95
N THR A 2 -30.63 21.77 21.02
CA THR A 2 -31.10 22.81 20.07
C THR A 2 -30.52 22.55 18.67
N PRO A 3 -31.13 23.06 17.58
CA PRO A 3 -30.59 22.91 16.23
C PRO A 3 -29.14 23.39 16.10
N SER A 4 -28.80 24.50 16.78
CA SER A 4 -27.43 25.01 16.84
C SER A 4 -26.47 24.06 17.58
N GLN A 5 -26.88 23.46 18.70
CA GLN A 5 -26.05 22.49 19.42
C GLN A 5 -25.82 21.22 18.61
N LEU A 6 -26.83 20.76 17.85
CA LEU A 6 -26.72 19.61 16.96
C LEU A 6 -25.71 19.90 15.84
N LYS A 7 -25.84 21.05 15.17
CA LYS A 7 -24.90 21.49 14.12
C LYS A 7 -23.47 21.57 14.63
N THR A 8 -23.25 22.17 15.80
CA THR A 8 -21.91 22.24 16.42
C THR A 8 -21.35 20.85 16.69
N ALA A 9 -22.14 19.91 17.22
CA ALA A 9 -21.67 18.55 17.51
C ALA A 9 -21.29 17.77 16.24
N TRP A 10 -22.07 17.93 15.18
CA TRP A 10 -21.83 17.28 13.89
C TRP A 10 -20.62 17.87 13.17
N LEU A 11 -20.47 19.19 13.13
CA LEU A 11 -19.27 19.85 12.61
C LEU A 11 -18.01 19.43 13.39
N ALA A 12 -18.09 19.34 14.72
CA ALA A 12 -16.97 18.86 15.55
C ALA A 12 -16.64 17.37 15.31
N LYS A 13 -17.63 16.54 14.96
CA LYS A 13 -17.40 15.15 14.55
C LYS A 13 -16.71 15.10 13.19
N TRP A 14 -17.24 15.81 12.19
CA TRP A 14 -16.66 15.88 10.86
C TRP A 14 -15.22 16.41 10.89
N ARG A 15 -14.97 17.48 11.65
CA ARG A 15 -13.64 18.08 11.78
C ARG A 15 -12.61 17.11 12.39
N ARG A 16 -13.01 16.31 13.38
CA ARG A 16 -12.14 15.25 13.94
C ARG A 16 -11.75 14.20 12.91
N ILE A 17 -12.64 13.88 11.97
CA ILE A 17 -12.34 12.93 10.90
C ILE A 17 -11.40 13.59 9.89
N LEU A 18 -11.69 14.83 9.48
CA LEU A 18 -10.85 15.58 8.55
C LEU A 18 -9.41 15.74 9.08
N ASP A 19 -9.26 16.08 10.37
CA ASP A 19 -7.97 16.32 11.03
C ASP A 19 -7.26 15.01 11.47
N ASP A 20 -7.78 13.82 11.15
CA ASP A 20 -7.08 12.54 11.39
C ASP A 20 -6.00 12.31 10.33
N ASP A 21 -4.85 12.93 10.53
CA ASP A 21 -3.70 12.85 9.62
C ASP A 21 -3.17 11.42 9.42
N VAL A 22 -3.24 10.59 10.47
CA VAL A 22 -2.77 9.20 10.39
C VAL A 22 -3.68 8.43 9.44
N TYR A 23 -4.99 8.53 9.62
CA TYR A 23 -5.95 7.85 8.75
C TYR A 23 -5.90 8.40 7.31
N ARG A 24 -5.77 9.73 7.17
CA ARG A 24 -5.61 10.41 5.88
C ARG A 24 -4.41 9.92 5.10
N ILE A 25 -3.24 9.79 5.73
CA ILE A 25 -2.01 9.37 5.04
C ILE A 25 -1.99 7.85 4.80
N ASP A 26 -2.52 7.05 5.73
CA ASP A 26 -2.49 5.60 5.57
C ASP A 26 -3.55 5.08 4.60
N ASN A 27 -4.71 5.75 4.50
CA ASN A 27 -5.83 5.34 3.66
C ASN A 27 -6.60 6.56 3.10
N PRO A 28 -6.00 7.37 2.21
CA PRO A 28 -6.61 8.62 1.75
C PRO A 28 -7.96 8.44 1.03
N GLU A 29 -8.13 7.36 0.25
CA GLU A 29 -9.42 7.05 -0.39
C GLU A 29 -10.53 6.83 0.64
N ALA A 30 -10.22 6.07 1.69
CA ALA A 30 -11.18 5.72 2.73
C ALA A 30 -11.49 6.94 3.61
N HIS A 31 -10.46 7.72 3.98
CA HIS A 31 -10.60 8.98 4.70
C HIS A 31 -11.54 9.94 3.99
N ARG A 32 -11.30 10.22 2.70
CA ARG A 32 -12.19 11.08 1.89
C ARG A 32 -13.61 10.54 1.84
N THR A 33 -13.77 9.23 1.67
CA THR A 33 -15.09 8.58 1.62
C THR A 33 -15.86 8.78 2.92
N VAL A 34 -15.22 8.58 4.08
CA VAL A 34 -15.83 8.81 5.39
C VAL A 34 -16.21 10.28 5.57
N CYS A 35 -15.33 11.21 5.20
CA CYS A 35 -15.66 12.65 5.22
C CYS A 35 -16.92 12.97 4.42
N ARG A 36 -17.05 12.41 3.20
CA ARG A 36 -18.20 12.63 2.31
C ARG A 36 -19.48 11.92 2.76
N TRP A 37 -19.37 10.77 3.43
CA TRP A 37 -20.52 10.12 4.05
C TRP A 37 -21.09 10.98 5.16
N GLU A 38 -20.22 11.53 6.01
CA GLU A 38 -20.66 12.42 7.07
C GLU A 38 -21.33 13.68 6.51
N THR A 39 -20.76 14.35 5.50
CA THR A 39 -21.40 15.54 4.88
C THR A 39 -22.74 15.22 4.24
N ARG A 40 -22.88 14.06 3.58
CA ARG A 40 -24.16 13.57 3.05
C ARG A 40 -25.18 13.39 4.19
N ASP A 41 -24.80 12.69 5.24
CA ASP A 41 -25.69 12.44 6.38
C ASP A 41 -26.11 13.78 7.04
N MET A 42 -25.21 14.79 7.09
CA MET A 42 -25.54 16.12 7.64
C MET A 42 -26.57 16.86 6.78
N LEU A 43 -26.46 16.75 5.45
CA LEU A 43 -27.42 17.33 4.51
C LEU A 43 -28.78 16.65 4.61
N GLU A 44 -28.81 15.32 4.63
CA GLU A 44 -30.04 14.53 4.78
C GLU A 44 -30.77 14.83 6.10
N ALA A 45 -30.01 15.08 7.17
CA ALA A 45 -30.55 15.50 8.47
C ALA A 45 -30.95 17.00 8.52
N GLY A 46 -30.70 17.78 7.47
CA GLY A 46 -30.98 19.22 7.43
C GLY A 46 -30.10 20.06 8.37
N VAL A 47 -28.94 19.51 8.78
CA VAL A 47 -27.99 20.18 9.68
C VAL A 47 -27.16 21.22 8.92
N ILE A 48 -26.90 20.95 7.64
CA ILE A 48 -26.23 21.85 6.70
C ILE A 48 -27.05 21.99 5.42
N ASP A 49 -26.81 23.05 4.68
CA ASP A 49 -27.36 23.21 3.33
C ASP A 49 -26.43 22.65 2.23
N GLN A 50 -26.88 22.77 0.99
CA GLN A 50 -26.17 22.25 -0.18
C GLN A 50 -24.84 22.98 -0.46
N MET A 51 -24.75 24.28 -0.13
CA MET A 51 -23.54 25.08 -0.31
C MET A 51 -22.50 24.69 0.75
N GLU A 52 -22.93 24.59 2.00
CA GLU A 52 -22.08 24.12 3.10
C GLU A 52 -21.54 22.70 2.81
N LYS A 53 -22.38 21.80 2.28
CA LYS A 53 -21.92 20.47 1.85
C LYS A 53 -20.83 20.57 0.78
N PHE A 54 -21.02 21.43 -0.22
CA PHE A 54 -20.05 21.62 -1.29
C PHE A 54 -18.71 22.09 -0.74
N GLU A 55 -18.70 23.12 0.12
CA GLU A 55 -17.47 23.64 0.75
C GLU A 55 -16.75 22.57 1.59
N MET A 56 -17.51 21.77 2.35
CA MET A 56 -16.95 20.69 3.15
C MET A 56 -16.37 19.55 2.28
N ASP A 57 -17.04 19.19 1.19
CA ASP A 57 -16.53 18.19 0.25
C ASP A 57 -15.25 18.66 -0.45
N GLU A 58 -15.15 19.95 -0.81
CA GLU A 58 -13.93 20.54 -1.36
C GLU A 58 -12.75 20.47 -0.37
N GLN A 59 -13.00 20.67 0.93
CA GLN A 59 -11.97 20.49 1.96
C GLN A 59 -11.50 19.03 2.06
N ALA A 60 -12.42 18.07 1.96
CA ALA A 60 -12.08 16.65 1.94
C ALA A 60 -11.28 16.28 0.69
N ASP A 61 -11.60 16.88 -0.46
CA ASP A 61 -10.88 16.67 -1.72
C ASP A 61 -9.48 17.30 -1.67
N ALA A 62 -9.33 18.49 -1.11
CA ALA A 62 -8.03 19.12 -0.89
C ALA A 62 -7.14 18.27 0.05
N ALA A 63 -7.71 17.77 1.15
CA ALA A 63 -7.00 16.88 2.08
C ALA A 63 -6.57 15.56 1.39
N TYR A 64 -7.42 15.01 0.52
CA TYR A 64 -7.09 13.85 -0.31
C TYR A 64 -5.91 14.13 -1.24
N TRP A 65 -5.95 15.21 -2.01
CA TRP A 65 -4.88 15.55 -2.95
C TRP A 65 -3.55 15.81 -2.24
N HIS A 66 -3.59 16.52 -1.12
CA HIS A 66 -2.42 16.71 -0.28
C HIS A 66 -1.82 15.36 0.17
N ALA A 67 -2.65 14.41 0.61
CA ALA A 67 -2.19 13.07 0.98
C ALA A 67 -1.60 12.29 -0.20
N VAL A 68 -2.20 12.39 -1.38
CA VAL A 68 -1.70 11.76 -2.61
C VAL A 68 -0.31 12.30 -2.98
N GLU A 69 -0.11 13.61 -2.87
CA GLU A 69 1.18 14.26 -3.12
C GLU A 69 2.24 13.85 -2.09
N GLU A 70 1.89 13.85 -0.80
CA GLU A 70 2.78 13.38 0.27
C GLU A 70 3.20 11.92 0.07
N LEU A 71 2.25 11.03 -0.27
CA LEU A 71 2.53 9.62 -0.53
C LEU A 71 3.40 9.41 -1.76
N ALA A 72 3.30 10.26 -2.78
CA ALA A 72 4.19 10.19 -3.94
C ALA A 72 5.65 10.53 -3.58
N ALA A 73 5.87 11.27 -2.50
CA ALA A 73 7.20 11.61 -1.98
C ALA A 73 7.75 10.60 -0.96
N LEU A 74 6.91 9.70 -0.43
CA LEU A 74 7.30 8.74 0.61
C LEU A 74 7.91 7.47 0.00
N ALA A 75 8.96 6.97 0.65
CA ALA A 75 9.61 5.71 0.30
C ALA A 75 8.67 4.52 0.53
N GLU A 76 8.81 3.50 -0.33
CA GLU A 76 8.03 2.27 -0.29
C GLU A 76 8.21 1.51 1.04
N GLY A 77 7.15 0.88 1.53
CA GLY A 77 7.19 0.15 2.80
C GLY A 77 5.93 -0.63 3.09
N TYR A 78 5.84 -1.15 4.31
CA TYR A 78 4.71 -1.94 4.77
C TYR A 78 3.38 -1.15 4.68
N LEU A 79 2.42 -1.72 3.97
CA LEU A 79 1.03 -1.28 3.89
C LEU A 79 0.17 -2.10 4.84
N PHE A 80 -0.60 -1.43 5.72
CA PHE A 80 -1.47 -2.08 6.70
C PHE A 80 -2.59 -2.93 6.08
N GLY A 81 -3.04 -2.61 4.87
CA GLY A 81 -3.98 -3.44 4.10
C GLY A 81 -3.31 -4.58 3.33
N GLY A 82 -1.99 -4.71 3.40
CA GLY A 82 -1.23 -5.66 2.61
C GLY A 82 -1.34 -7.09 3.11
N HIS A 83 -1.22 -8.01 2.18
CA HIS A 83 -0.97 -9.41 2.44
C HIS A 83 0.48 -9.72 2.07
N TYR A 84 1.21 -10.38 2.96
CA TYR A 84 2.62 -10.66 2.81
C TYR A 84 2.91 -12.13 3.10
N ASP A 85 3.74 -12.75 2.27
CA ASP A 85 4.46 -13.96 2.67
C ASP A 85 5.70 -13.53 3.48
N VAL A 86 5.95 -14.22 4.59
CA VAL A 86 7.11 -13.98 5.46
C VAL A 86 8.18 -15.02 5.12
N VAL A 87 9.22 -14.60 4.38
CA VAL A 87 10.24 -15.50 3.82
C VAL A 87 11.55 -15.34 4.58
N SER A 88 12.06 -16.43 5.15
CA SER A 88 13.38 -16.43 5.80
C SER A 88 14.47 -16.17 4.75
N ARG A 89 15.31 -15.15 4.98
CA ARG A 89 16.47 -14.90 4.08
C ARG A 89 17.50 -16.02 4.17
N ALA A 90 17.71 -16.57 5.36
CA ALA A 90 18.69 -17.63 5.56
C ALA A 90 18.29 -18.95 4.90
N ARG A 91 16.98 -19.27 4.90
CA ARG A 91 16.48 -20.58 4.45
C ARG A 91 15.73 -20.53 3.12
N SER A 92 15.36 -19.33 2.64
CA SER A 92 14.50 -19.13 1.47
C SER A 92 13.16 -19.88 1.55
N VAL A 93 12.61 -20.00 2.77
CA VAL A 93 11.34 -20.69 3.04
C VAL A 93 10.34 -19.71 3.62
N CYS A 94 9.09 -19.78 3.16
CA CYS A 94 7.96 -19.07 3.74
C CYS A 94 7.59 -19.69 5.09
N ILE A 95 7.71 -18.92 6.17
CA ILE A 95 7.43 -19.36 7.54
C ILE A 95 6.01 -19.02 8.00
N GLY A 96 5.32 -18.15 7.26
CA GLY A 96 3.96 -17.72 7.56
C GLY A 96 3.50 -16.59 6.66
N ARG A 97 2.30 -16.10 6.93
CA ARG A 97 1.66 -15.03 6.15
C ARG A 97 1.12 -13.96 7.07
N ILE A 98 1.25 -12.71 6.67
CA ILE A 98 0.56 -11.58 7.28
C ILE A 98 -0.60 -11.22 6.35
N MET A 99 -1.84 -11.27 6.84
CA MET A 99 -3.03 -10.83 6.10
C MET A 99 -3.68 -9.70 6.88
N ALA A 100 -3.69 -8.48 6.32
CA ALA A 100 -4.26 -7.30 6.94
C ALA A 100 -3.82 -7.15 8.42
N ASN A 101 -2.50 -7.17 8.66
CA ASN A 101 -1.85 -7.08 9.97
C ASN A 101 -2.03 -8.28 10.90
N THR A 102 -2.65 -9.37 10.46
CA THR A 102 -2.78 -10.60 11.26
C THR A 102 -1.81 -11.65 10.73
N TYR A 103 -0.96 -12.20 11.60
CA TYR A 103 0.01 -13.22 11.24
C TYR A 103 -0.55 -14.63 11.46
N TYR A 104 -0.29 -15.50 10.47
CA TYR A 104 -0.65 -16.91 10.45
C TYR A 104 0.61 -17.72 10.14
N SER A 105 1.00 -18.59 11.06
CA SER A 105 2.16 -19.45 10.93
C SER A 105 1.91 -20.57 9.91
N ALA A 106 2.84 -20.79 8.99
CA ALA A 106 2.79 -21.93 8.09
C ALA A 106 3.33 -23.20 8.75
N THR A 107 4.19 -23.05 9.76
CA THR A 107 4.96 -24.14 10.37
C THR A 107 4.40 -24.61 11.71
N ALA A 108 3.68 -23.73 12.42
CA ALA A 108 3.07 -24.03 13.71
C ALA A 108 1.76 -23.24 13.89
N PRO A 109 0.69 -23.58 13.14
CA PRO A 109 -0.58 -22.88 13.25
C PRO A 109 -1.21 -23.12 14.63
N SER A 110 -1.61 -22.07 15.33
CA SER A 110 -2.39 -22.23 16.56
C SER A 110 -3.82 -22.65 16.25
N SER A 111 -4.42 -23.41 17.16
CA SER A 111 -5.84 -23.77 17.09
C SER A 111 -6.78 -22.56 17.25
N GLY A 112 -6.25 -21.41 17.67
CA GLY A 112 -6.99 -20.18 17.97
C GLY A 112 -7.16 -19.23 16.79
N GLY A 113 -6.83 -19.66 15.57
CA GLY A 113 -7.11 -18.93 14.33
C GLY A 113 -5.98 -18.00 13.87
N PHE A 114 -5.29 -17.30 14.76
CA PHE A 114 -4.15 -16.42 14.42
C PHE A 114 -3.00 -16.54 15.42
N ASP A 115 -1.78 -16.29 14.94
CA ASP A 115 -0.53 -16.56 15.66
C ASP A 115 0.23 -15.29 16.05
N GLY A 116 -0.12 -14.14 15.48
CA GLY A 116 0.44 -12.85 15.85
C GLY A 116 -0.31 -11.69 15.22
N LYS A 117 0.10 -10.48 15.59
CA LYS A 117 -0.49 -9.23 15.08
C LYS A 117 0.58 -8.16 14.88
N VAL A 118 0.49 -7.47 13.75
CA VAL A 118 1.27 -6.27 13.47
C VAL A 118 0.59 -5.06 14.13
N TYR A 119 1.38 -4.24 14.81
CA TYR A 119 0.94 -3.02 15.48
C TYR A 119 2.03 -1.95 15.40
N GLY A 120 1.68 -0.72 15.76
CA GLY A 120 2.56 0.43 15.73
C GLY A 120 2.19 1.43 14.65
N ASN A 121 3.11 2.34 14.35
CA ASN A 121 3.00 3.32 13.27
C ASN A 121 4.12 3.09 12.25
N LYS A 122 4.09 3.76 11.10
CA LYS A 122 5.08 3.57 10.01
C LYS A 122 6.56 3.64 10.43
N GLN A 123 6.90 4.33 11.52
CA GLN A 123 8.28 4.46 12.02
C GLN A 123 8.67 3.40 13.05
N ASP A 124 7.68 2.78 13.69
CA ASP A 124 7.84 1.84 14.80
C ASP A 124 6.84 0.68 14.67
N LEU A 125 6.93 -0.04 13.54
CA LEU A 125 6.10 -1.22 13.27
C LEU A 125 6.71 -2.46 13.92
N HIS A 126 5.86 -3.27 14.54
CA HIS A 126 6.26 -4.52 15.17
C HIS A 126 5.25 -5.64 14.91
N LEU A 127 5.74 -6.86 14.77
CA LEU A 127 4.95 -8.09 14.82
C LEU A 127 5.09 -8.69 16.22
N LEU A 128 3.98 -8.82 16.95
CA LEU A 128 3.91 -9.53 18.22
C LEU A 128 3.26 -10.89 18.02
N PHE A 129 3.91 -11.95 18.47
CA PHE A 129 3.35 -13.29 18.44
C PHE A 129 2.49 -13.53 19.68
N ARG A 130 1.47 -14.37 19.55
CA ARG A 130 0.56 -14.68 20.65
C ARG A 130 1.25 -15.44 21.79
N HIS A 131 2.23 -16.28 21.45
CA HIS A 131 2.93 -17.15 22.38
C HIS A 131 4.35 -16.65 22.74
N ASN A 132 4.78 -15.54 22.14
CA ASN A 132 6.05 -14.89 22.45
C ASN A 132 5.82 -13.39 22.61
N ASN A 133 6.10 -12.87 23.81
CA ASN A 133 5.91 -11.45 24.12
C ASN A 133 7.05 -10.55 23.60
N GLU A 134 8.06 -11.12 22.94
CA GLU A 134 9.14 -10.34 22.35
C GLU A 134 8.75 -9.85 20.94
N PRO A 135 8.67 -8.52 20.71
CA PRO A 135 8.24 -7.97 19.44
C PRO A 135 9.35 -8.06 18.38
N TRP A 136 8.98 -8.43 17.16
CA TRP A 136 9.87 -8.41 16.00
C TRP A 136 9.67 -7.11 15.23
N SER A 137 10.74 -6.37 14.96
CA SER A 137 10.64 -5.06 14.31
C SER A 137 10.45 -5.17 12.80
N ILE A 138 9.62 -4.31 12.22
CA ILE A 138 9.43 -4.19 10.77
C ILE A 138 10.03 -2.85 10.31
N LYS A 139 10.95 -2.90 9.34
CA LYS A 139 11.56 -1.74 8.70
C LYS A 139 11.38 -1.84 7.18
N GLY A 140 10.49 -1.01 6.62
CA GLY A 140 10.10 -1.15 5.22
C GLY A 140 9.39 -2.50 4.99
N LEU A 141 9.98 -3.37 4.16
CA LEU A 141 9.51 -4.74 3.93
C LEU A 141 10.44 -5.80 4.54
N LEU A 142 11.23 -5.42 5.55
CA LEU A 142 12.12 -6.31 6.29
C LEU A 142 11.59 -6.53 7.71
N LEU A 143 11.38 -7.78 8.08
CA LEU A 143 11.04 -8.20 9.43
C LEU A 143 12.31 -8.73 10.12
N ILE A 144 12.55 -8.26 11.34
CA ILE A 144 13.79 -8.48 12.10
C ILE A 144 13.43 -9.15 13.43
N GLU A 145 13.87 -10.39 13.60
CA GLU A 145 13.78 -11.10 14.86
C GLU A 145 14.76 -10.50 15.89
N PRO A 146 14.46 -10.50 17.20
CA PRO A 146 15.39 -10.07 18.25
C PRO A 146 16.76 -10.78 18.25
N SER A 147 16.82 -12.01 17.76
CA SER A 147 18.06 -12.77 17.54
C SER A 147 18.97 -12.14 16.47
N GLY A 148 18.41 -11.28 15.61
CA GLY A 148 19.04 -10.72 14.43
C GLY A 148 18.70 -11.45 13.12
N GLU A 149 17.93 -12.54 13.14
CA GLU A 149 17.47 -13.19 11.91
C GLU A 149 16.55 -12.26 11.10
N LEU A 150 16.68 -12.35 9.77
CA LEU A 150 16.03 -11.46 8.81
C LEU A 150 15.03 -12.21 7.92
N TYR A 151 13.88 -11.58 7.72
CA TYR A 151 12.77 -12.12 6.96
C TYR A 151 12.25 -11.07 5.97
N ASP A 152 12.11 -11.45 4.70
CA ASP A 152 11.50 -10.61 3.68
C ASP A 152 9.98 -10.69 3.75
N LEU A 153 9.33 -9.53 3.75
CA LEU A 153 7.88 -9.40 3.60
C LEU A 153 7.55 -9.22 2.12
N VAL A 154 7.24 -10.33 1.46
CA VAL A 154 6.89 -10.33 0.03
C VAL A 154 5.41 -10.04 -0.11
N GLN A 155 5.05 -8.86 -0.62
CA GLN A 155 3.65 -8.50 -0.80
C GLN A 155 3.00 -9.34 -1.90
N THR A 156 1.86 -9.97 -1.60
CA THR A 156 1.11 -10.85 -2.51
C THR A 156 -0.28 -10.33 -2.85
N ALA A 157 -0.87 -9.52 -1.98
CA ALA A 157 -2.14 -8.85 -2.23
C ALA A 157 -2.28 -7.54 -1.42
N GLN A 158 -3.31 -6.77 -1.73
CA GLN A 158 -3.70 -5.56 -1.01
C GLN A 158 -5.22 -5.53 -0.84
N VAL A 159 -5.68 -5.18 0.36
CA VAL A 159 -7.08 -4.83 0.61
C VAL A 159 -7.32 -3.39 0.17
N ILE A 160 -8.26 -3.21 -0.75
CA ILE A 160 -8.67 -1.91 -1.30
C ILE A 160 -10.19 -1.87 -1.27
N ASN A 161 -10.77 -0.89 -0.57
CA ASN A 161 -12.22 -0.72 -0.43
C ASN A 161 -12.95 -2.02 -0.02
N GLY A 162 -12.38 -2.75 0.95
CA GLY A 162 -12.96 -3.98 1.50
C GLY A 162 -12.83 -5.22 0.60
N ARG A 163 -12.13 -5.12 -0.54
CA ARG A 163 -11.86 -6.25 -1.43
C ARG A 163 -10.36 -6.56 -1.48
N VAL A 164 -10.03 -7.84 -1.57
CA VAL A 164 -8.64 -8.30 -1.71
C VAL A 164 -8.29 -8.34 -3.20
N TYR A 165 -7.25 -7.62 -3.59
CA TYR A 165 -6.71 -7.63 -4.95
C TYR A 165 -5.30 -8.22 -4.94
N PRO A 166 -4.98 -9.18 -5.82
CA PRO A 166 -3.60 -9.63 -6.01
C PRO A 166 -2.73 -8.48 -6.53
N ILE A 167 -1.43 -8.53 -6.23
CA ILE A 167 -0.50 -7.52 -6.72
C ILE A 167 -0.41 -7.59 -8.24
N VAL A 168 -0.62 -6.45 -8.90
CA VAL A 168 -0.46 -6.31 -10.35
C VAL A 168 1.02 -6.54 -10.68
N SER A 169 1.30 -7.68 -11.30
CA SER A 169 2.66 -8.16 -11.60
C SER A 169 2.89 -8.44 -13.08
N ASP A 170 1.84 -8.33 -13.89
CA ASP A 170 1.89 -8.36 -15.35
C ASP A 170 2.05 -6.94 -15.91
N ALA A 171 2.99 -6.76 -16.83
CA ALA A 171 3.36 -5.45 -17.36
C ALA A 171 2.25 -4.82 -18.20
N ASP A 172 1.53 -5.63 -18.99
CA ASP A 172 0.44 -5.17 -19.84
C ASP A 172 -0.78 -4.74 -19.00
N THR A 173 -1.11 -5.52 -17.97
CA THR A 173 -2.14 -5.18 -16.98
C THR A 173 -1.81 -3.88 -16.26
N TYR A 174 -0.54 -3.70 -15.86
CA TYR A 174 -0.08 -2.46 -15.23
C TYR A 174 -0.23 -1.27 -16.18
N ARG A 175 0.22 -1.40 -17.44
CA ARG A 175 0.08 -0.37 -18.47
C ARG A 175 -1.38 0.02 -18.67
N ALA A 176 -2.26 -0.96 -18.87
CA ALA A 176 -3.69 -0.71 -19.03
C ALA A 176 -4.28 0.04 -17.81
N LEU A 177 -3.85 -0.32 -16.60
CA LEU A 177 -4.30 0.36 -15.37
C LEU A 177 -3.79 1.81 -15.27
N VAL A 178 -2.54 2.07 -15.68
CA VAL A 178 -1.98 3.44 -15.76
C VAL A 178 -2.80 4.28 -16.73
N ASP A 179 -3.06 3.76 -17.92
CA ASP A 179 -3.80 4.47 -18.96
C ASP A 179 -5.26 4.74 -18.51
N CYS A 180 -5.92 3.75 -17.88
CA CYS A 180 -7.25 3.94 -17.28
C CYS A 180 -7.25 5.03 -16.19
N ALA A 181 -6.24 5.04 -15.32
CA ALA A 181 -6.12 6.04 -14.27
C ALA A 181 -5.90 7.44 -14.85
N GLN A 182 -5.13 7.56 -15.93
CA GLN A 182 -4.90 8.84 -16.60
C GLN A 182 -6.18 9.35 -17.27
N VAL A 183 -6.90 8.52 -18.03
CA VAL A 183 -8.19 8.89 -18.63
C VAL A 183 -9.18 9.34 -17.56
N ALA A 184 -9.26 8.61 -16.43
CA ALA A 184 -10.14 8.98 -15.32
C ALA A 184 -9.80 10.36 -14.73
N LEU A 185 -8.50 10.74 -14.67
CA LEU A 185 -8.10 12.08 -14.24
C LEU A 185 -8.50 13.16 -15.27
N GLU A 186 -8.28 12.88 -16.56
CA GLU A 186 -8.59 13.80 -17.65
C GLU A 186 -10.11 14.04 -17.78
N ASP A 187 -10.92 13.01 -17.57
CA ASP A 187 -12.38 13.08 -17.58
C ASP A 187 -12.99 13.58 -16.26
N HIS A 188 -12.16 13.90 -15.26
CA HIS A 188 -12.58 14.24 -13.90
C HIS A 188 -13.44 13.15 -13.22
N ASP A 189 -13.29 11.89 -13.63
CA ASP A 189 -13.88 10.72 -12.97
C ASP A 189 -13.03 10.30 -11.75
N PHE A 190 -13.17 11.07 -10.67
CA PHE A 190 -12.45 10.83 -9.43
C PHE A 190 -12.81 9.48 -8.78
N GLU A 191 -14.00 8.94 -9.03
CA GLU A 191 -14.39 7.65 -8.44
C GLU A 191 -13.59 6.50 -9.06
N SER A 192 -13.45 6.50 -10.38
CA SER A 192 -12.61 5.52 -11.08
C SER A 192 -11.14 5.69 -10.73
N TYR A 193 -10.64 6.93 -10.66
CA TYR A 193 -9.26 7.19 -10.24
C TYR A 193 -8.98 6.67 -8.82
N GLN A 194 -9.90 6.87 -7.88
CA GLN A 194 -9.77 6.37 -6.51
C GLN A 194 -9.72 4.84 -6.41
N LYS A 195 -10.32 4.13 -7.35
CA LYS A 195 -10.20 2.67 -7.43
C LYS A 195 -8.85 2.25 -8.01
N ALA A 196 -8.35 2.99 -9.02
CA ALA A 196 -7.12 2.65 -9.73
C ALA A 196 -5.85 3.00 -8.94
N ARG A 197 -5.79 4.16 -8.26
CA ARG A 197 -4.57 4.63 -7.59
C ARG A 197 -4.02 3.63 -6.57
N PRO A 198 -4.81 3.04 -5.65
CA PRO A 198 -4.28 2.09 -4.67
C PRO A 198 -3.73 0.81 -5.31
N LEU A 199 -4.28 0.40 -6.46
CA LEU A 199 -3.77 -0.73 -7.25
C LEU A 199 -2.43 -0.39 -7.91
N LEU A 200 -2.26 0.83 -8.42
CA LEU A 200 -0.99 1.31 -8.97
C LEU A 200 0.09 1.44 -7.89
N VAL A 201 -0.28 1.91 -6.70
CA VAL A 201 0.64 2.07 -5.57
C VAL A 201 1.13 0.71 -5.04
N SER A 202 0.30 -0.33 -5.08
CA SER A 202 0.66 -1.67 -4.64
C SER A 202 1.26 -2.56 -5.73
N ALA A 203 1.22 -2.14 -7.00
CA ALA A 203 1.75 -2.91 -8.11
C ALA A 203 3.25 -3.23 -7.96
N ARG A 204 3.70 -4.32 -8.60
CA ARG A 204 5.12 -4.68 -8.71
C ARG A 204 5.92 -3.63 -9.49
N PHE A 205 5.27 -2.78 -10.26
CA PHE A 205 5.91 -1.76 -11.08
C PHE A 205 5.78 -0.37 -10.47
N ILE A 206 6.69 0.51 -10.87
CA ILE A 206 6.69 1.92 -10.51
C ILE A 206 7.00 2.76 -11.75
N LYS A 207 6.41 3.96 -11.81
CA LYS A 207 6.66 4.95 -12.85
C LYS A 207 8.17 5.19 -13.00
N CYS A 208 8.66 5.19 -14.24
CA CYS A 208 10.07 5.40 -14.51
C CYS A 208 10.47 6.82 -14.10
N SER A 209 11.47 6.94 -13.22
CA SER A 209 11.96 8.24 -12.75
C SER A 209 12.66 9.07 -13.84
N ALA A 210 13.15 8.43 -14.91
CA ALA A 210 13.87 9.11 -15.99
C ALA A 210 12.93 9.80 -17.00
N CYS A 211 11.93 9.07 -17.51
CA CYS A 211 10.96 9.63 -18.47
C CYS A 211 9.68 10.14 -17.81
N LEU A 212 9.39 9.72 -16.58
CA LEU A 212 8.14 10.01 -15.86
C LEU A 212 6.88 9.57 -16.62
N ASP A 213 7.03 8.55 -17.48
CA ASP A 213 6.00 8.10 -18.44
C ASP A 213 5.52 9.20 -19.40
N ARG A 214 6.32 10.25 -19.62
CA ARG A 214 5.99 11.32 -20.57
C ARG A 214 6.16 10.81 -21.98
N PHE A 215 5.12 10.96 -22.79
CA PHE A 215 5.07 10.51 -24.19
C PHE A 215 6.35 10.88 -24.97
N GLU A 216 6.75 12.16 -24.93
CA GLU A 216 7.92 12.70 -25.66
C GLU A 216 9.27 12.08 -25.25
N ARG A 217 9.38 11.47 -24.06
CA ARG A 217 10.63 10.91 -23.52
C ARG A 217 10.62 9.40 -23.37
N ARG A 218 9.44 8.80 -23.46
CA ARG A 218 9.22 7.41 -23.09
C ARG A 218 9.84 6.46 -24.11
N GLU A 219 9.56 6.67 -25.39
CA GLU A 219 9.88 5.75 -26.48
C GLU A 219 11.37 5.37 -26.52
N ASP A 220 12.25 6.38 -26.39
CA ASP A 220 13.71 6.20 -26.42
C ASP A 220 14.33 6.12 -25.01
N CYS A 221 13.53 5.94 -23.95
CA CYS A 221 14.06 5.95 -22.59
C CYS A 221 14.92 4.71 -22.32
N PRO A 222 16.25 4.83 -22.06
CA PRO A 222 17.10 3.67 -21.84
C PRO A 222 16.82 2.97 -20.51
N THR A 223 16.22 3.67 -19.54
CA THR A 223 15.92 3.13 -18.20
C THR A 223 14.73 2.18 -18.20
N CYS A 224 13.71 2.45 -19.01
CA CYS A 224 12.48 1.63 -19.05
C CYS A 224 12.23 0.99 -20.43
N THR A 225 13.14 1.20 -21.38
CA THR A 225 13.09 0.65 -22.74
C THR A 225 11.74 0.86 -23.42
N GLY A 226 11.22 2.08 -23.40
CA GLY A 226 9.91 2.39 -23.99
C GLY A 226 8.70 2.13 -23.09
N SER A 227 8.88 1.44 -21.96
CA SER A 227 7.75 0.97 -21.15
C SER A 227 7.16 2.02 -20.24
N GLY A 228 7.83 3.14 -19.96
CA GLY A 228 7.35 4.20 -19.06
C GLY A 228 7.34 3.87 -17.56
N PHE A 229 7.59 2.62 -17.20
CA PHE A 229 7.70 2.11 -15.83
C PHE A 229 8.83 1.08 -15.73
N VAL A 230 9.22 0.75 -14.50
CA VAL A 230 10.21 -0.27 -14.16
C VAL A 230 9.67 -1.16 -13.05
N GLU A 231 10.20 -2.36 -12.89
CA GLU A 231 9.91 -3.16 -11.70
C GLU A 231 10.47 -2.47 -10.44
N ARG A 232 9.72 -2.56 -9.35
CA ARG A 232 10.20 -2.16 -8.03
C ARG A 232 11.34 -3.08 -7.63
N ALA A 233 12.41 -2.48 -7.13
CA ALA A 233 13.55 -3.21 -6.60
C ALA A 233 13.17 -3.85 -5.24
N SER A 234 12.34 -4.89 -5.28
CA SER A 234 11.93 -5.65 -4.09
C SER A 234 11.72 -7.14 -4.37
N LEU A 235 12.12 -7.63 -5.55
CA LEU A 235 12.14 -9.06 -5.89
C LEU A 235 13.31 -9.38 -6.82
N GLN A 236 14.55 -9.42 -6.31
CA GLN A 236 15.66 -10.22 -6.86
C GLN A 236 16.96 -10.06 -6.06
N SER A 237 17.14 -10.92 -5.06
CA SER A 237 18.46 -11.55 -4.84
C SER A 237 18.28 -13.07 -4.84
N VAL A 238 17.73 -13.58 -5.95
CA VAL A 238 17.93 -14.98 -6.35
C VAL A 238 18.46 -14.94 -7.78
N SER A 239 19.64 -14.36 -7.97
CA SER A 239 20.45 -14.63 -9.14
C SER A 239 21.29 -15.87 -8.85
N GLY A 240 20.74 -17.03 -9.20
CA GLY A 240 21.55 -18.20 -9.47
C GLY A 240 22.42 -17.92 -10.69
N GLN A 241 23.69 -17.62 -10.44
CA GLN A 241 24.79 -17.83 -11.40
C GLN A 241 26.04 -18.20 -10.62
N SER A 242 26.34 -19.48 -10.56
CA SER A 242 27.71 -19.96 -10.57
C SER A 242 27.75 -21.14 -11.52
N GLU A 243 28.24 -20.87 -12.74
CA GLU A 243 28.69 -21.88 -13.68
C GLU A 243 29.58 -22.91 -12.95
N PRO A 244 29.49 -24.21 -13.27
CA PRO A 244 30.42 -25.18 -12.74
C PRO A 244 31.81 -24.94 -13.38
N PRO A 245 32.91 -25.00 -12.61
CA PRO A 245 34.24 -24.89 -13.19
C PRO A 245 34.52 -26.10 -14.08
N GLU A 246 35.06 -25.81 -15.27
CA GLU A 246 35.56 -26.77 -16.23
C GLU A 246 36.43 -27.84 -15.57
N ALA A 247 36.09 -29.11 -15.81
CA ALA A 247 36.91 -30.24 -15.45
C ALA A 247 38.20 -30.22 -16.29
N PHE A 248 39.32 -29.94 -15.64
CA PHE A 248 40.65 -30.13 -16.22
C PHE A 248 40.88 -31.64 -16.45
N GLU A 249 40.79 -32.07 -17.70
CA GLU A 249 41.33 -33.36 -18.15
C GLU A 249 42.86 -33.35 -17.98
N SER A 250 43.36 -34.01 -16.94
CA SER A 250 44.74 -34.51 -16.95
C SER A 250 44.74 -35.93 -17.49
N SER A 251 44.91 -36.04 -18.81
CA SER A 251 45.30 -37.28 -19.46
C SER A 251 46.68 -37.71 -18.97
N LYS A 252 46.75 -38.96 -18.52
CA LYS A 252 47.98 -39.76 -18.50
C LYS A 252 48.65 -39.70 -19.88
N THR A 253 49.94 -39.41 -19.94
CA THR A 253 51.00 -40.33 -20.42
C THR A 253 52.35 -39.73 -20.06
#